data_AF-A0A1B6CY99-F1
#
_entry.id   AF-A0A1B6CY99-F1
#
_cell.length_a   1.000
_cell.length_b   1.000
_cell.length_c   1.000
_cell.angle_alpha   90.00
_cell.angle_beta   90.00
_cell.angle_gamma   90.00
#
_symmetry.space_group_name_H-M   'P 1'
#
loop_
_entity.id
_entity.type
_entity.pdbx_description
1 polymer ?
#
loop_
_entity_poly.entity_id
_entity_poly.type
_entity_poly.pdbx_seq_one_letter_code
_entity_poly.pdbx_strand_id
1 'polypeptide(L)'
;MWDYFPLLTQNLHETEYEEPSEVTERDVHHQHYRPLCQVMKRRVELRDDAFEYRPPHYIETVCKIPNTSPGEILSNSNNMMCAYPGFSCVQRSQTIYLTRRRFDSNCWESFTQTIASNCECMWPVLSLGEISHHY
;
A
#
# COMPACT_ATOMS: atom_id res chain seq x y z
N MET A 1 -35.58 -2.55 19.46
CA MET A 1 -35.13 -3.81 18.82
C MET A 1 -35.58 -3.76 17.37
N TRP A 2 -34.87 -3.20 16.39
CA TRP A 2 -33.52 -2.69 16.24
C TRP A 2 -33.59 -1.50 15.28
N ASP A 3 -32.96 -0.37 15.60
CA ASP A 3 -32.82 0.75 14.68
C ASP A 3 -31.71 0.44 13.67
N TYR A 4 -32.09 0.41 12.40
CA TYR A 4 -31.23 0.19 11.25
C TYR A 4 -30.53 1.52 10.92
N PHE A 5 -29.34 1.73 11.47
CA PHE A 5 -28.47 2.84 11.08
C PHE A 5 -27.89 2.57 9.69
N PRO A 6 -28.12 3.43 8.68
CA PRO A 6 -27.41 3.32 7.42
C PRO A 6 -25.93 3.73 7.67
N LEU A 7 -25.02 2.83 7.32
CA LEU A 7 -23.59 3.11 7.27
C LEU A 7 -23.36 4.28 6.32
N LEU A 8 -22.90 5.41 6.86
CA LEU A 8 -22.34 6.50 6.08
C LEU A 8 -21.18 5.93 5.26
N THR A 9 -21.40 5.80 3.96
CA THR A 9 -20.33 5.69 2.97
C THR A 9 -19.47 6.94 3.08
N GLN A 10 -18.35 6.83 3.78
CA GLN A 10 -17.30 7.83 3.72
C GLN A 10 -16.87 7.90 2.26
N ASN A 11 -17.14 9.05 1.62
CA ASN A 11 -16.61 9.39 0.31
C ASN A 11 -15.08 9.40 0.41
N LEU A 12 -14.45 8.25 0.18
CA LEU A 12 -13.02 8.13 -0.06
C LEU A 12 -12.77 8.79 -1.42
N HIS A 13 -12.30 10.03 -1.39
CA HIS A 13 -11.76 10.66 -2.57
C HIS A 13 -10.41 9.97 -2.86
N GLU A 14 -10.45 8.88 -3.62
CA GLU A 14 -9.26 8.21 -4.16
C GLU A 14 -8.54 9.19 -5.07
N THR A 15 -7.54 9.87 -4.52
CA THR A 15 -6.61 10.66 -5.31
C THR A 15 -5.46 9.74 -5.68
N GLU A 16 -5.54 9.16 -6.87
CA GLU A 16 -4.43 8.45 -7.49
C GLU A 16 -3.37 9.50 -7.85
N TYR A 17 -2.39 9.66 -6.97
CA TYR A 17 -1.22 10.50 -7.25
C TYR A 17 -0.20 9.67 -8.04
N GLU A 18 -0.21 9.83 -9.37
CA GLU A 18 0.95 9.46 -10.20
C GLU A 18 2.06 10.49 -9.96
N GLU A 19 3.21 10.02 -9.48
CA GLU A 19 4.38 10.86 -9.22
C GLU A 19 5.07 11.19 -10.56
N PRO A 20 5.15 12.48 -10.97
CA PRO A 20 5.82 12.84 -12.22
C PRO A 20 7.30 12.49 -12.12
N SER A 21 7.82 11.73 -13.08
CA SER A 21 9.25 11.45 -13.19
C SER A 21 9.98 12.71 -13.67
N GLU A 22 10.45 13.55 -12.76
CA GLU A 22 11.35 14.65 -13.07
C GLU A 22 12.75 14.08 -13.38
N VAL A 23 13.02 13.82 -14.65
CA VAL A 23 14.33 13.35 -15.12
C VAL A 23 15.26 14.55 -15.27
N THR A 24 16.16 14.77 -14.32
CA THR A 24 17.26 15.72 -14.53
C THR A 24 18.30 15.13 -15.46
N GLU A 25 18.84 15.93 -16.39
CA GLU A 25 19.82 15.56 -17.45
C GLU A 25 21.13 14.89 -16.97
N ARG A 26 21.31 14.67 -15.66
CA ARG A 26 22.50 14.04 -15.06
C ARG A 26 22.41 12.51 -14.88
N ASP A 27 21.38 11.86 -15.41
CA ASP A 27 21.12 10.41 -15.22
C ASP A 27 21.37 9.52 -16.45
N VAL A 28 22.38 9.83 -17.25
CA VAL A 28 22.63 9.13 -18.53
C VAL A 28 23.25 7.73 -18.37
N HIS A 29 23.61 7.28 -17.16
CA HIS A 29 24.20 5.94 -16.99
C HIS A 29 23.65 5.08 -15.84
N HIS A 30 22.63 5.53 -15.11
CA HIS A 30 21.99 4.69 -14.09
C HIS A 30 20.94 3.77 -14.74
N GLN A 31 21.04 2.47 -14.48
CA GLN A 31 19.97 1.54 -14.81
C GLN A 31 18.69 2.04 -14.12
N HIS A 32 17.64 2.27 -14.90
CA HIS A 32 16.36 2.75 -14.39
C HIS A 32 15.59 1.55 -13.82
N TYR A 33 15.72 1.31 -12.50
CA TYR A 33 14.96 0.27 -11.83
C TYR A 33 13.50 0.69 -11.63
N ARG A 34 12.58 -0.24 -11.89
CA ARG A 34 11.14 -0.08 -11.64
C ARG A 34 10.65 -1.21 -10.72
N PRO A 35 9.68 -0.95 -9.84
CA PRO A 35 9.13 -2.00 -8.99
C PRO A 35 8.42 -3.06 -9.84
N LEU A 36 8.62 -4.34 -9.50
CA LEU A 36 7.94 -5.46 -10.16
C LEU A 36 6.47 -5.58 -9.77
N CYS A 37 6.12 -5.10 -8.58
CA CYS A 37 4.77 -5.10 -8.05
C CYS A 37 4.13 -3.74 -8.26
N GLN A 38 2.98 -3.72 -8.91
CA GLN A 38 2.18 -2.51 -9.03
C GLN A 38 1.56 -2.15 -7.69
N VAL A 39 1.52 -0.86 -7.41
CA VAL A 39 0.98 -0.33 -6.16
C VAL A 39 0.01 0.81 -6.42
N MET A 40 -0.89 1.02 -5.47
CA MET A 40 -1.79 2.15 -5.39
C MET A 40 -1.45 2.94 -4.13
N LYS A 41 -1.15 4.23 -4.28
CA LYS A 41 -0.97 5.13 -3.14
C LYS A 41 -2.33 5.70 -2.74
N ARG A 42 -2.66 5.67 -1.45
CA ARG A 42 -3.91 6.20 -0.90
C ARG A 42 -3.61 7.15 0.25
N ARG A 43 -4.11 8.39 0.15
CA ARG A 43 -4.05 9.36 1.25
C ARG A 43 -5.20 9.08 2.22
N VAL A 44 -4.86 8.89 3.49
CA VAL A 44 -5.83 8.64 4.57
C VAL A 44 -5.84 9.83 5.51
N GLU A 45 -6.97 10.53 5.57
CA GLU A 45 -7.17 11.67 6.49
C GLU A 45 -7.42 11.16 7.92
N LEU A 46 -6.76 11.78 8.90
CA LEU A 46 -6.94 11.51 10.32
C LEU A 46 -7.95 12.52 10.87
N ARG A 47 -9.20 12.10 11.01
CA ARG A 47 -10.30 12.92 11.55
C ARG A 47 -10.94 12.20 12.74
N ASP A 48 -10.99 12.90 13.86
CA ASP A 48 -11.56 12.45 15.12
C ASP A 48 -12.13 13.69 15.83
N ASP A 49 -13.17 13.50 16.64
CA ASP A 49 -13.80 14.56 17.43
C ASP A 49 -12.98 14.87 18.71
N ALA A 50 -12.07 13.98 19.10
CA ALA A 50 -11.28 14.11 20.33
C ALA A 50 -9.86 14.67 20.13
N PHE A 51 -9.24 14.45 18.97
CA PHE A 51 -7.81 14.73 18.76
C PHE A 51 -7.51 15.49 17.46
N GLU A 52 -6.55 16.40 17.55
CA GLU A 52 -5.83 16.97 16.41
C GLU A 52 -4.58 16.12 16.11
N TYR A 53 -4.37 15.76 14.84
CA TYR A 53 -3.22 14.95 14.38
C TYR A 53 -2.24 15.78 13.54
N ARG A 54 -0.94 15.47 13.66
CA ARG A 54 0.14 16.05 12.86
C ARG A 54 1.09 14.94 12.34
N PRO A 55 1.28 14.81 11.02
CA PRO A 55 0.43 15.39 9.96
C PRO A 55 -1.04 14.95 10.08
N PRO A 56 -2.00 15.71 9.53
CA PRO A 56 -3.44 15.37 9.61
C PRO A 56 -3.83 14.20 8.70
N HIS A 57 -2.86 13.52 8.09
CA HIS A 57 -3.07 12.42 7.17
C HIS A 57 -1.80 11.55 7.09
N TYR A 58 -1.94 10.34 6.56
CA TYR A 58 -0.82 9.50 6.14
C TYR A 58 -1.08 8.93 4.74
N ILE A 59 -0.05 8.32 4.15
CA ILE A 59 -0.15 7.68 2.83
C ILE A 59 0.05 6.19 3.02
N GLU A 60 -0.92 5.41 2.56
CA GLU A 60 -0.78 3.97 2.41
C GLU A 60 -0.33 3.64 0.99
N THR A 61 0.47 2.59 0.87
CA THR A 61 0.84 2.01 -0.43
C THR A 61 0.36 0.57 -0.46
N VAL A 62 -0.66 0.31 -1.27
CA VAL A 62 -1.38 -0.96 -1.33
C VAL A 62 -1.06 -1.70 -2.63
N CYS A 63 -0.88 -3.01 -2.59
CA CYS A 63 -0.63 -3.79 -3.80
C CYS A 63 -1.85 -3.78 -4.72
N LYS A 64 -1.64 -3.46 -5.99
CA LYS A 64 -2.65 -3.73 -7.02
C LYS A 64 -2.64 -5.24 -7.26
N ILE A 65 -3.65 -5.94 -6.77
CA ILE A 65 -3.85 -7.36 -7.11
C ILE A 65 -4.41 -7.37 -8.53
N PRO A 66 -3.75 -8.02 -9.51
CA PRO A 66 -4.36 -8.18 -10.82
C PRO A 66 -5.59 -9.03 -10.65
N ASN A 67 -6.74 -8.51 -11.10
CA ASN A 67 -8.05 -9.14 -11.02
C ASN A 67 -7.95 -10.63 -11.36
N THR A 68 -7.87 -11.47 -10.33
CA THR A 68 -7.87 -12.91 -10.49
C THR A 68 -9.34 -13.30 -10.50
N SER A 69 -9.92 -13.43 -11.69
CA SER A 69 -11.12 -14.23 -11.83
C SER A 69 -10.80 -15.63 -11.30
N PRO A 70 -11.64 -16.22 -10.44
CA PRO A 70 -11.43 -17.59 -9.98
C PRO A 70 -11.67 -18.54 -11.16
N GLY A 71 -10.63 -18.87 -11.91
CA GLY A 71 -10.73 -19.77 -13.07
C GLY A 71 -9.59 -19.71 -14.10
N GLU A 72 -8.79 -18.64 -14.14
CA GLU A 72 -7.76 -18.48 -15.18
C GLU A 72 -6.34 -18.56 -14.59
N ILE A 73 -5.92 -19.78 -14.22
CA ILE A 73 -4.54 -20.04 -13.77
C ILE A 73 -3.55 -20.04 -14.97
N LEU A 74 -4.00 -19.95 -16.23
CA LEU A 74 -3.15 -20.35 -17.36
C LEU A 74 -3.15 -19.49 -18.63
N SER A 75 -3.79 -18.32 -18.72
CA SER A 75 -3.85 -17.68 -20.06
C SER A 75 -4.07 -16.17 -20.12
N ASN A 76 -3.40 -15.35 -19.30
CA ASN A 76 -3.17 -13.94 -19.64
C ASN A 76 -1.96 -13.36 -18.87
N SER A 77 -0.76 -13.76 -19.28
CA SER A 77 0.54 -13.36 -18.72
C SER A 77 0.98 -11.92 -19.02
N ASN A 78 0.06 -11.02 -19.37
CA ASN A 78 0.43 -9.69 -19.91
C ASN A 78 0.18 -8.53 -18.94
N ASN A 79 -0.32 -8.79 -17.73
CA ASN A 79 -0.45 -7.78 -16.67
C ASN A 79 0.58 -8.00 -15.55
N MET A 80 1.86 -7.92 -15.92
CA MET A 80 3.04 -7.62 -15.09
C MET A 80 2.94 -8.00 -13.59
N MET A 81 2.99 -9.30 -13.28
CA MET A 81 3.33 -9.78 -11.95
C MET A 81 4.75 -10.32 -12.03
N CYS A 82 5.65 -9.87 -11.13
CA CYS A 82 6.95 -10.49 -10.84
C CYS A 82 7.59 -11.23 -12.02
N ALA A 83 8.60 -10.66 -12.68
CA ALA A 83 9.18 -11.13 -13.96
C ALA A 83 9.47 -12.65 -14.10
N TYR A 84 9.46 -13.42 -13.01
CA TYR A 84 9.61 -14.86 -12.96
C TYR A 84 8.36 -15.59 -12.42
N PRO A 85 7.85 -16.66 -13.10
CA PRO A 85 6.69 -17.42 -12.65
C PRO A 85 6.90 -18.08 -11.27
N GLY A 86 5.87 -18.08 -10.42
CA GLY A 86 5.91 -18.67 -9.08
C GLY A 86 6.23 -17.67 -7.95
N PHE A 87 6.65 -16.46 -8.28
CA PHE A 87 6.69 -15.36 -7.33
C PHE A 87 5.35 -14.62 -7.28
N SER A 88 5.01 -14.08 -6.12
CA SER A 88 3.79 -13.29 -5.91
C SER A 88 4.11 -11.96 -5.25
N CYS A 89 3.29 -10.95 -5.57
CA CYS A 89 3.35 -9.65 -4.91
C CYS A 89 2.67 -9.74 -3.54
N VAL A 90 3.44 -9.45 -2.49
CA VAL A 90 2.98 -9.53 -1.10
C VAL A 90 2.94 -8.14 -0.48
N GLN A 91 1.81 -7.81 0.14
CA GLN A 91 1.64 -6.57 0.91
C GLN A 91 2.52 -6.58 2.15
N ARG A 92 3.29 -5.51 2.32
CA ARG A 92 4.04 -5.22 3.54
C ARG A 92 3.35 -4.12 4.33
N SER A 93 3.58 -4.17 5.63
CA SER A 93 3.11 -3.18 6.57
C SER A 93 4.27 -2.58 7.33
N GLN A 94 4.17 -1.31 7.68
CA GLN A 94 5.14 -0.62 8.52
C GLN A 94 4.42 0.13 9.64
N THR A 95 5.13 0.35 10.75
CA THR A 95 4.67 1.24 11.81
C THR A 95 5.14 2.66 11.51
N ILE A 96 4.21 3.60 11.43
CA ILE A 96 4.49 5.02 11.33
C ILE A 96 4.33 5.70 12.69
N TYR A 97 5.03 6.81 12.84
CA TYR A 97 4.97 7.68 14.00
C TYR A 97 4.27 8.98 13.62
N LEU A 98 3.27 9.32 14.41
CA LEU A 98 2.46 10.53 14.29
C LEU A 98 2.49 11.25 15.63
N THR A 99 2.09 12.51 15.64
CA THR A 99 1.80 13.22 16.88
C THR A 99 0.32 13.58 16.92
N ARG A 100 -0.27 13.50 18.11
CA ARG A 100 -1.65 13.92 18.33
C ARG A 100 -1.78 14.72 19.62
N ARG A 101 -2.84 15.49 19.73
CA ARG A 101 -3.15 16.32 20.89
C ARG A 101 -4.66 16.38 21.08
N ARG A 102 -5.15 16.26 22.31
CA ARG A 102 -6.58 16.47 22.58
C ARG A 102 -6.97 17.92 22.36
N PHE A 103 -8.17 18.20 21.87
CA PHE A 103 -8.62 19.57 21.65
C PHE A 103 -8.71 20.43 22.93
N ASP A 104 -8.89 19.80 24.08
CA ASP A 104 -8.94 20.44 25.40
C ASP A 104 -7.55 20.58 26.06
N SER A 105 -6.49 20.11 25.41
CA SER A 105 -5.13 20.09 25.95
C SER A 105 -4.15 20.78 25.02
N ASN A 106 -3.08 21.31 25.60
CA ASN A 106 -1.97 21.88 24.85
C ASN A 106 -0.80 20.90 24.66
N CYS A 107 -0.89 19.68 25.19
CA CYS A 107 0.20 18.72 25.17
C CYS A 107 0.11 17.79 23.95
N TRP A 108 1.16 17.76 23.14
CA TRP A 108 1.34 16.77 22.08
C TRP A 108 1.89 15.47 22.64
N GLU A 109 1.37 14.35 22.14
CA GLU A 109 1.85 13.00 22.44
C GLU A 109 2.18 12.23 21.16
N SER A 110 3.11 11.27 21.29
CA SER A 110 3.43 10.34 20.21
C SER A 110 2.35 9.29 20.06
N PHE A 111 1.96 9.02 18.82
CA PHE A 111 1.00 7.99 18.45
C PHE A 111 1.58 7.14 17.32
N THR A 112 1.44 5.82 17.42
CA THR A 112 1.93 4.89 16.39
C THR A 112 0.77 4.20 15.70
N GLN A 113 0.87 4.05 14.39
CA GLN A 113 -0.11 3.34 13.57
C GLN A 113 0.60 2.37 12.63
N THR A 114 0.08 1.15 12.50
CA THR A 114 0.55 0.22 11.46
C THR A 114 -0.26 0.45 10.19
N ILE A 115 0.42 0.64 9.06
CA ILE A 115 -0.17 0.97 7.77
C ILE A 115 0.41 0.11 6.65
N ALA A 116 -0.31 -0.03 5.54
CA ALA A 116 0.21 -0.64 4.32
C ALA A 116 1.33 0.23 3.71
N SER A 117 2.52 -0.34 3.51
CA SER A 117 3.75 0.41 3.21
C SER A 117 4.32 0.21 1.82
N ASN A 118 4.35 -1.02 1.33
CA ASN A 118 4.96 -1.38 0.06
C ASN A 118 4.55 -2.80 -0.36
N CYS A 119 4.95 -3.16 -1.58
CA CYS A 119 4.72 -4.49 -2.15
C CYS A 119 6.04 -5.09 -2.58
N GLU A 120 6.24 -6.36 -2.23
CA GLU A 120 7.46 -7.09 -2.52
C GLU A 120 7.16 -8.35 -3.30
N CYS A 121 8.06 -8.66 -4.24
CA CYS A 121 8.00 -9.88 -5.02
C CYS A 121 8.63 -11.02 -4.20
N MET A 122 7.83 -11.98 -3.76
CA MET A 122 8.24 -13.02 -2.82
C MET A 122 7.95 -14.43 -3.33
N TRP A 123 8.72 -15.39 -2.82
CA TRP A 123 8.53 -16.81 -3.05
C TRP A 123 7.64 -17.45 -1.96
N PRO A 124 6.55 -18.16 -2.31
CA PRO A 124 5.61 -18.74 -1.35
C PRO A 124 6.09 -20.12 -0.86
N VAL A 125 6.98 -20.14 0.13
CA VAL A 125 7.61 -21.36 0.67
C VAL A 125 6.59 -22.42 1.10
N LEU A 126 5.45 -22.03 1.67
CA LEU A 126 4.44 -22.98 2.15
C LEU A 126 3.74 -23.76 1.04
N SER A 127 3.60 -23.19 -0.17
CA SER A 127 2.93 -23.86 -1.29
C SER A 127 3.90 -24.52 -2.27
N LEU A 128 5.13 -23.99 -2.41
CA LEU A 128 6.10 -24.46 -3.41
C LEU A 128 7.38 -25.06 -2.81
N GLY A 129 7.53 -25.07 -1.49
CA GLY A 129 8.73 -25.55 -0.79
C GLY A 129 9.89 -24.55 -0.86
N GLU A 130 11.10 -24.99 -0.54
CA GLU A 130 12.31 -24.15 -0.61
C GLU A 130 12.65 -23.76 -2.05
N ILE A 131 13.06 -22.50 -2.24
CA ILE A 131 13.42 -21.97 -3.58
C ILE A 131 14.61 -22.72 -4.20
N SER A 132 15.54 -23.21 -3.38
CA SER A 132 16.74 -23.95 -3.81
C SER A 132 16.45 -25.30 -4.46
N HIS A 133 15.21 -25.80 -4.39
CA HIS A 133 14.81 -27.00 -5.12
C HIS A 133 14.40 -26.70 -6.57
N HIS A 134 14.27 -25.42 -6.92
CA HIS A 134 13.83 -24.96 -8.25
C HIS A 134 14.93 -24.24 -9.04
N TYR A 135 15.97 -23.73 -8.38
CA TYR A 135 17.15 -23.03 -8.94
C TYR A 135 18.41 -23.36 -8.15
#